data_AF-A0A3N4SAW2-F1
#
_entry.id   AF-A0A3N4SAW2-F1
#
_cell.length_a   1.000
_cell.length_b   1.000
_cell.length_c   1.000
_cell.angle_alpha   90.00
_cell.angle_beta   90.00
_cell.angle_gamma   90.00
#
_symmetry.space_group_name_H-M   'P 1'
#
loop_
_entity.id
_entity.type
_entity.pdbx_description
1 polymer ?
#
loop_
_entity_poly.entity_id
_entity_poly.type
_entity_poly.pdbx_seq_one_letter_code
_entity_poly.pdbx_strand_id
1 'polypeptide(L)'
;MWHDDADSDPHDRPRPGITRAVVLVTDPTQLALRRTLLTGTEPTSAAPVVLRGHDRRSLRGWAQRVNMFHTGDRLDRLHELTGGWPLLVDRARRLHGELGDPDEVLRRLASLRADRAEARWHKGAGSPG
;
A
#
# COMPACT_ATOMS: atom_id res chain seq x y z
N MET A 1 42.59 -40.23 -18.70
CA MET A 1 41.51 -39.74 -19.59
C MET A 1 40.26 -40.48 -19.16
N TRP A 2 39.42 -39.84 -18.35
CA TRP A 2 38.14 -40.37 -17.87
C TRP A 2 37.10 -39.26 -18.10
N HIS A 3 36.01 -39.62 -18.78
CA HIS A 3 34.75 -38.88 -18.72
C HIS A 3 34.14 -39.13 -17.34
N ASP A 4 33.69 -38.07 -16.68
CA ASP A 4 32.72 -38.17 -15.59
C ASP A 4 31.70 -37.05 -15.80
N ASP A 5 30.60 -37.42 -16.43
CA ASP A 5 29.33 -36.72 -16.39
C ASP A 5 28.78 -36.87 -14.97
N ALA A 6 28.96 -35.84 -14.14
CA ALA A 6 28.33 -35.75 -12.83
C ALA A 6 27.58 -34.42 -12.69
N ASP A 7 26.27 -34.57 -12.78
CA ASP A 7 25.32 -33.94 -11.86
C ASP A 7 25.05 -32.44 -12.07
N SER A 8 24.36 -32.15 -13.17
CA SER A 8 23.46 -30.99 -13.19
C SER A 8 22.27 -31.29 -12.28
N ASP A 9 22.36 -30.91 -11.01
CA ASP A 9 21.24 -30.94 -10.06
C ASP A 9 20.05 -30.14 -10.65
N PRO A 10 18.92 -30.79 -11.00
CA PRO A 10 17.79 -30.11 -11.63
C PRO A 10 16.91 -29.35 -10.62
N HIS A 11 17.31 -29.25 -9.34
CA HIS A 11 16.47 -28.65 -8.31
C HIS A 11 16.65 -27.17 -7.99
N ASP A 12 17.59 -26.45 -8.60
CA ASP A 12 17.64 -24.98 -8.46
C ASP A 12 16.75 -24.24 -9.49
N ARG A 13 15.53 -24.75 -9.68
CA ARG A 13 14.46 -23.90 -10.22
C ARG A 13 13.89 -23.12 -9.04
N PRO A 14 13.87 -21.77 -9.09
CA PRO A 14 13.12 -21.00 -8.11
C PRO A 14 11.67 -21.49 -8.17
N ARG A 15 11.21 -22.13 -7.09
CA ARG A 15 9.79 -22.48 -6.92
C ARG A 15 9.03 -21.18 -7.11
N PRO A 16 8.00 -21.11 -7.99
CA PRO A 16 7.29 -19.86 -8.25
C PRO A 16 6.69 -19.37 -6.94
N GLY A 17 7.41 -18.45 -6.29
CA GLY A 17 6.95 -17.74 -5.13
C GLY A 17 5.74 -16.96 -5.59
N ILE A 18 4.62 -17.16 -4.91
CA ILE A 18 3.37 -16.46 -5.14
C ILE A 18 3.67 -14.98 -5.41
N THR A 19 3.50 -14.53 -6.65
CA THR A 19 3.62 -13.11 -6.98
C THR A 19 2.46 -12.40 -6.29
N ARG A 20 2.72 -11.86 -5.10
CA ARG A 20 1.74 -11.08 -4.36
C ARG A 20 1.66 -9.69 -4.96
N ALA A 21 0.69 -9.47 -5.84
CA ALA A 21 0.34 -8.17 -6.35
C ALA A 21 -0.76 -7.53 -5.48
N VAL A 22 -0.57 -6.27 -5.08
CA VAL A 22 -1.61 -5.47 -4.43
C VAL A 22 -2.18 -4.53 -5.48
N VAL A 23 -3.46 -4.72 -5.84
CA VAL A 23 -4.19 -3.81 -6.73
C VAL A 23 -4.95 -2.82 -5.87
N LEU A 24 -4.57 -1.54 -5.98
CA LEU A 24 -5.28 -0.45 -5.31
C LEU A 24 -6.44 0.02 -6.20
N VAL A 25 -7.67 -0.29 -5.78
CA VAL A 25 -8.88 0.23 -6.43
C VAL A 25 -9.25 1.53 -5.73
N THR A 26 -9.07 2.66 -6.40
CA THR A 26 -9.38 3.98 -5.83
C THR A 26 -10.84 4.39 -6.05
N ASP A 27 -11.55 3.72 -6.95
CA ASP A 27 -12.94 4.02 -7.29
C ASP A 27 -13.70 2.73 -7.69
N PRO A 28 -14.98 2.53 -7.29
CA PRO A 28 -15.75 1.33 -7.61
C PRO A 28 -15.91 1.06 -9.11
N THR A 29 -15.93 2.08 -9.96
CA THR A 29 -16.00 1.91 -11.42
C THR A 29 -14.76 1.21 -11.98
N GLN A 30 -13.62 1.28 -11.29
CA GLN A 30 -12.37 0.61 -11.68
C GLN A 30 -12.36 -0.89 -11.35
N LEU A 31 -13.38 -1.42 -10.65
CA LEU A 31 -13.51 -2.87 -10.42
C LEU A 31 -13.74 -3.65 -11.72
N ALA A 32 -14.49 -3.07 -12.67
CA ALA A 32 -14.71 -3.68 -13.98
C ALA A 32 -13.40 -3.80 -14.77
N LEU A 33 -12.57 -2.76 -14.72
CA LEU A 33 -11.25 -2.71 -15.34
C LEU A 33 -10.30 -3.79 -14.77
N ARG A 34 -10.38 -4.08 -13.47
CA ARG A 34 -9.54 -5.10 -12.82
C ARG A 34 -9.73 -6.49 -13.42
N ARG A 35 -10.96 -6.89 -13.76
CA ARG A 35 -11.19 -8.20 -14.42
C ARG A 35 -10.53 -8.21 -15.78
N THR A 36 -10.74 -7.18 -16.59
CA THR A 36 -10.10 -7.07 -17.91
C THR A 36 -8.57 -7.10 -17.84
N LEU A 37 -7.95 -6.43 -16.86
CA LEU A 37 -6.49 -6.43 -16.69
C LEU A 37 -5.91 -7.76 -16.18
N LEU A 38 -6.67 -8.53 -15.40
CA LEU A 38 -6.20 -9.78 -14.79
C LEU A 38 -6.58 -11.04 -15.58
N THR A 39 -7.68 -11.00 -16.33
CA THR A 39 -8.25 -12.16 -17.03
C THR A 39 -8.59 -11.89 -18.50
N GLY A 40 -8.36 -10.67 -19.00
CA GLY A 40 -8.60 -10.34 -20.40
C GLY A 40 -7.55 -10.95 -21.32
N THR A 41 -8.00 -11.46 -22.46
CA THR A 41 -7.17 -12.04 -23.53
C THR A 41 -6.62 -10.98 -24.49
N GLU A 42 -7.17 -9.76 -24.45
CA GLU A 42 -6.70 -8.60 -25.19
C GLU A 42 -5.55 -7.91 -24.41
N PRO A 43 -4.38 -7.67 -25.03
CA PRO A 43 -3.29 -6.96 -24.39
C PRO A 43 -3.69 -5.50 -24.14
N THR A 44 -4.26 -5.26 -22.96
CA THR A 44 -4.54 -3.90 -22.49
C THR A 44 -3.20 -3.24 -22.17
N SER A 45 -2.89 -2.13 -22.84
CA SER A 45 -1.70 -1.33 -22.56
C SER A 45 -1.80 -0.71 -21.17
N ALA A 46 -1.30 -1.42 -20.17
CA ALA A 46 -1.25 -0.98 -18.77
C ALA A 46 0.16 -1.19 -18.24
N ALA A 47 0.83 -0.10 -17.87
CA ALA A 47 2.14 -0.17 -17.25
C ALA A 47 1.99 -0.30 -15.72
N PRO A 48 2.66 -1.27 -15.08
CA PRO A 48 2.68 -1.36 -13.63
C PRO A 48 3.42 -0.14 -13.05
N VAL A 49 2.72 0.66 -12.24
CA VAL A 49 3.35 1.75 -11.48
C VAL A 49 3.72 1.22 -10.10
N VAL A 50 5.03 1.15 -9.82
CA VAL A 50 5.52 0.78 -8.49
C VAL A 50 5.30 1.97 -7.55
N LEU A 51 4.33 1.84 -6.66
CA LEU A 51 4.16 2.79 -5.56
C LEU A 51 5.19 2.48 -4.48
N ARG A 52 6.17 3.37 -4.31
CA ARG A 52 7.09 3.29 -3.18
C ARG A 52 6.51 4.02 -1.97
N GLY A 53 6.57 3.36 -0.82
CA GLY A 53 6.24 3.99 0.45
C GLY A 53 7.20 5.14 0.76
N HIS A 54 6.68 6.18 1.39
CA HIS A 54 7.46 7.26 1.95
C HIS A 54 8.26 6.78 3.16
N ASP A 55 9.58 6.76 3.04
CA ASP A 55 10.48 6.78 4.20
C ASP A 55 10.44 8.15 4.92
N ARG A 56 11.06 8.24 6.10
CA ARG A 56 11.09 9.49 6.89
C ARG A 56 11.65 10.70 6.13
N ARG A 57 12.63 10.50 5.24
CA ARG A 57 13.27 11.59 4.48
C ARG A 57 12.34 12.09 3.38
N SER A 58 11.77 11.17 2.62
CA SER A 58 10.82 11.49 1.55
C SER A 58 9.52 12.06 2.09
N LEU A 59 9.06 11.63 3.28
CA LEU A 59 7.90 12.20 3.96
C LEU A 59 8.15 13.64 4.41
N ARG A 60 9.35 13.93 4.92
CA ARG A 60 9.76 15.31 5.25
C ARG A 60 9.77 16.21 4.02
N GLY A 61 10.33 15.73 2.91
CA GLY A 61 10.32 16.47 1.64
C GLY A 61 8.91 16.67 1.08
N TRP A 62 8.02 15.69 1.26
CA TRP A 62 6.61 15.86 0.96
C TRP A 62 5.97 16.96 1.82
N ALA A 63 6.12 16.89 3.14
CA ALA A 63 5.55 17.83 4.11
C ALA A 63 5.99 19.28 3.87
N GLN A 64 7.25 19.48 3.48
CA GLN A 64 7.77 20.78 3.05
C GLN A 64 7.06 21.30 1.80
N ARG A 65 6.84 20.47 0.78
CA ARG A 65 6.15 20.86 -0.46
C ARG A 65 4.68 21.21 -0.25
N VAL A 66 4.01 20.49 0.64
CA VAL A 66 2.58 20.70 0.93
C VAL A 66 2.33 21.69 2.07
N ASN A 67 3.41 22.26 2.64
CA ASN A 67 3.40 23.21 3.74
C ASN A 67 2.52 22.79 4.94
N MET A 68 2.69 21.56 5.41
CA MET A 68 1.96 20.99 6.55
C MET A 68 2.82 20.00 7.32
N PHE A 69 2.43 19.65 8.56
CA PHE A 69 3.14 18.68 9.41
C PHE A 69 4.63 19.01 9.60
N HIS A 70 4.98 20.26 9.91
CA HIS A 70 6.38 20.71 9.94
C HIS A 70 7.21 20.16 11.10
N THR A 71 6.57 19.76 12.20
CA THR A 71 7.29 19.27 13.38
C THR A 71 7.69 17.81 13.20
N GLY A 72 8.84 17.42 13.79
CA GLY A 72 9.31 16.04 13.77
C GLY A 72 8.27 15.07 14.31
N ASP A 73 7.68 15.39 15.46
CA ASP A 73 6.67 14.55 16.12
C ASP A 73 5.43 14.33 15.25
N ARG A 74 4.95 15.36 14.54
CA ARG A 74 3.81 15.24 13.62
C ARG A 74 4.17 14.38 12.40
N LEU A 75 5.40 14.44 11.90
CA LEU A 75 5.87 13.59 10.81
C LEU A 75 6.01 12.13 11.23
N ASP A 76 6.57 11.88 12.41
CA ASP A 76 6.68 10.53 12.95
C ASP A 76 5.29 9.94 13.19
N ARG A 77 4.37 10.72 13.76
CA ARG A 77 2.98 10.29 13.95
C ARG A 77 2.25 10.03 12.63
N LEU A 78 2.46 10.88 11.63
CA LEU A 78 1.92 10.66 10.29
C LEU A 78 2.49 9.37 9.67
N HIS A 79 3.80 9.12 9.83
CA HIS A 79 4.44 7.90 9.34
C HIS A 79 3.90 6.65 10.05
N GLU A 80 3.71 6.67 11.37
CA GLU A 80 3.10 5.57 12.13
C GLU A 80 1.68 5.24 11.63
N LEU A 81 0.85 6.26 11.43
CA LEU A 81 -0.55 6.07 11.02
C LEU A 81 -0.66 5.58 9.57
N THR A 82 0.22 6.06 8.70
CA THR A 82 0.17 5.78 7.26
C THR A 82 1.07 4.62 6.83
N GLY A 83 2.06 4.23 7.64
CA GLY A 83 3.15 3.35 7.22
C GLY A 83 3.96 3.89 6.04
N GLY A 84 3.87 5.19 5.77
CA GLY A 84 4.43 5.82 4.57
C GLY A 84 3.63 5.57 3.28
N TRP A 85 2.46 4.93 3.32
CA TRP A 85 1.71 4.64 2.09
C TRP A 85 1.24 5.93 1.38
N PRO A 86 1.62 6.15 0.10
CA PRO A 86 1.32 7.40 -0.60
C PRO A 86 -0.17 7.77 -0.60
N LEU A 87 -1.06 6.79 -0.75
CA LEU A 87 -2.51 7.03 -0.70
C LEU A 87 -2.97 7.56 0.66
N LEU A 88 -2.42 7.04 1.76
CA LEU A 88 -2.81 7.49 3.11
C LEU A 88 -2.19 8.85 3.43
N VAL A 89 -0.98 9.11 2.93
CA VAL A 89 -0.32 10.43 2.99
C VAL A 89 -1.11 11.47 2.19
N ASP A 90 -1.57 11.14 0.98
CA ASP A 90 -2.44 12.00 0.18
C ASP A 90 -3.81 12.22 0.83
N ARG A 91 -4.35 11.20 1.53
CA ARG A 91 -5.57 11.36 2.31
C ARG A 91 -5.39 12.35 3.46
N ALA A 92 -4.22 12.34 4.12
CA ALA A 92 -3.90 13.34 5.15
C ALA A 92 -3.94 14.76 4.58
N ARG A 93 -3.39 14.98 3.37
CA ARG A 93 -3.45 16.28 2.69
C ARG A 93 -4.88 16.72 2.41
N ARG A 94 -5.75 15.82 1.95
CA ARG A 94 -7.16 16.13 1.68
C ARG A 94 -7.90 16.49 2.97
N LEU A 95 -7.75 15.69 4.02
CA LEU A 95 -8.32 15.97 5.35
C LEU A 95 -7.83 17.32 5.89
N HIS A 96 -6.57 17.68 5.65
CA HIS A 96 -6.06 19.00 6.05
C HIS A 96 -6.75 20.14 5.29
N GLY A 97 -7.12 19.94 4.03
CA GLY A 97 -7.94 20.92 3.29
C GLY A 97 -9.34 21.11 3.87
N GLU A 98 -9.87 20.09 4.56
CA GLU A 98 -11.20 20.11 5.20
C GLU A 98 -11.15 20.64 6.64
N LEU A 99 -10.13 20.24 7.40
CA LEU A 99 -10.04 20.46 8.85
C LEU A 99 -9.13 21.64 9.21
N GLY A 100 -8.14 21.97 8.38
CA GLY A 100 -7.18 23.07 8.62
C GLY A 100 -6.16 22.83 9.74
N ASP A 101 -6.41 21.91 10.68
CA ASP A 101 -5.51 21.56 11.78
C ASP A 101 -4.78 20.21 11.55
N PRO A 102 -3.44 20.19 11.48
CA PRO A 102 -2.65 18.95 11.42
C PRO A 102 -2.97 17.93 12.51
N ASP A 103 -3.23 18.36 13.75
CA ASP A 103 -3.45 17.43 14.85
C ASP A 103 -4.85 16.80 14.78
N GLU A 104 -5.86 17.55 14.32
CA GLU A 104 -7.18 17.01 13.98
C GLU A 104 -7.13 16.01 12.82
N VAL A 105 -6.31 16.27 11.80
CA VAL A 105 -6.09 15.30 10.71
C VAL A 105 -5.50 13.99 11.24
N LEU A 106 -4.49 14.06 12.11
CA LEU A 106 -3.88 12.86 12.71
C LEU A 106 -4.89 12.09 13.56
N ARG A 107 -5.72 12.79 14.35
CA ARG A 107 -6.83 12.18 15.11
C ARG A 107 -7.83 11.49 14.19
N ARG A 108 -8.23 12.15 13.10
CA ARG A 108 -9.19 11.58 12.15
C ARG A 108 -8.64 10.35 11.43
N LEU A 109 -7.36 10.38 11.03
CA LEU A 109 -6.69 9.22 10.45
C LEU A 109 -6.59 8.04 11.42
N ALA A 110 -6.31 8.30 12.70
CA ALA A 110 -6.27 7.28 13.73
C ALA A 110 -7.64 6.61 13.92
N SER A 111 -8.72 7.40 14.00
CA SER A 111 -10.10 6.88 14.08
C SER A 111 -10.43 5.98 12.89
N LEU A 112 -10.17 6.42 11.66
CA LEU A 112 -10.44 5.62 10.45
C LEU A 112 -9.69 4.28 10.44
N ARG A 113 -8.50 4.23 11.04
CA ARG A 113 -7.71 3.00 11.16
C ARG A 113 -8.30 2.08 12.23
N ALA A 114 -8.76 2.63 13.34
CA ALA A 114 -9.46 1.89 14.40
C ALA A 114 -10.75 1.26 13.87
N ASP A 115 -11.61 2.03 13.20
CA ASP A 115 -12.87 1.55 12.61
C ASP A 115 -12.62 0.37 11.65
N ARG A 116 -11.55 0.45 10.84
CA ARG A 116 -11.17 -0.63 9.91
C ARG A 116 -10.63 -1.86 10.64
N ALA A 117 -9.92 -1.69 11.75
CA ALA A 117 -9.42 -2.79 12.56
C ALA A 117 -10.59 -3.53 13.24
N GLU A 118 -11.54 -2.77 13.80
CA GLU A 118 -12.77 -3.29 14.39
C GLU A 118 -13.63 -4.03 13.36
N ALA A 119 -13.86 -3.44 12.18
CA ALA A 119 -14.59 -4.10 11.09
C ALA A 119 -13.93 -5.41 10.62
N ARG A 120 -12.60 -5.55 10.71
CA ARG A 120 -11.88 -6.80 10.41
C ARG A 120 -12.07 -7.83 11.51
N TRP A 121 -12.06 -7.43 12.77
CA TRP A 121 -12.33 -8.30 13.90
C TRP A 121 -13.71 -8.95 13.79
N HIS A 122 -14.75 -8.14 13.52
CA HIS A 122 -16.11 -8.65 13.34
C HIS A 122 -16.27 -9.60 12.13
N LYS A 123 -15.46 -9.43 11.08
CA LYS A 123 -15.45 -10.34 9.92
C LYS A 123 -14.64 -11.63 10.15
N GLY A 124 -13.73 -11.64 11.11
CA GLY A 124 -12.97 -12.83 11.51
C GLY A 124 -13.64 -13.68 12.59
N ALA A 125 -14.56 -13.10 13.37
CA ALA A 125 -15.25 -13.75 14.47
C ALA A 125 -16.58 -14.45 14.07
N GLY A 126 -16.94 -14.46 12.79
CA GLY A 126 -18.20 -15.02 12.29
C GLY A 126 -18.06 -16.35 11.56
N SER A 127 -17.88 -17.45 12.31
CA SER A 127 -18.45 -18.81 12.11
C SER A 127 -17.55 -19.89 12.72
N PRO A 128 -17.86 -20.45 13.91
CA PRO A 128 -18.00 -21.89 14.02
C PRO A 128 -19.42 -22.27 13.57
N GLY A 129 -19.52 -23.33 12.76
CA GLY A 129 -20.78 -23.84 12.22
C GLY A 129 -21.73 -24.39 13.27
#